data_AF-A0AA41U2P1-F1
#
_entry.id   AF-A0AA41U2P1-F1
#
_cell.length_a   1.000
_cell.length_b   1.000
_cell.length_c   1.000
_cell.angle_alpha   90.00
_cell.angle_beta   90.00
_cell.angle_gamma   90.00
#
_symmetry.space_group_name_H-M   'P 1'
#
loop_
_entity.id
_entity.type
_entity.pdbx_description
1 polymer ?
#
loop_
_entity_poly.entity_id
_entity_poly.type
_entity_poly.pdbx_seq_one_letter_code
_entity_poly.pdbx_strand_id
1 'polypeptide(L)'
;MADETENAAGPRSFLTCATEVARLMDVEDVADLAAKPDNPARHLAHAVRKPLLERASLPEELFAPLMAASVYDPDPSFCLWFVEPAVYAFGRRRVAEALLDYLRDGTDAERAGAERAWYWTHAPLRRGRSAAYESGTVRDPALDRLGDIADAWLEASLRVLVETADLQLIWRLARSLPDSRSAYPPALRELLETTIASARVHSDPYIKDWAAAMDRDRS
;
A
#
# COMPACT_ATOMS: atom_id res chain seq x y z
N MET A 1 -34.12 -14.25 -18.45
CA MET A 1 -34.03 -13.47 -17.21
C MET A 1 -32.68 -13.79 -16.60
N ALA A 2 -31.65 -13.09 -17.05
CA ALA A 2 -30.33 -13.12 -16.43
C ALA A 2 -30.29 -11.91 -15.49
N ASP A 3 -29.90 -12.19 -14.26
CA ASP A 3 -29.79 -11.26 -13.15
C ASP A 3 -28.61 -10.32 -13.40
N GLU A 4 -28.92 -9.12 -13.90
CA GLU A 4 -28.02 -7.96 -13.89
C GLU A 4 -27.91 -7.46 -12.44
N THR A 5 -27.14 -8.16 -11.62
CA THR A 5 -26.54 -7.55 -10.42
C THR A 5 -25.37 -6.68 -10.87
N GLU A 6 -25.74 -5.62 -11.58
CA GLU A 6 -24.86 -4.53 -11.93
C GLU A 6 -24.42 -3.85 -10.62
N ASN A 7 -23.11 -3.83 -10.44
CA ASN A 7 -22.38 -3.47 -9.24
C ASN A 7 -22.66 -2.01 -8.84
N ALA A 8 -23.72 -1.78 -8.05
CA ALA A 8 -24.18 -0.46 -7.62
C ALA A 8 -23.35 0.15 -6.46
N ALA A 9 -22.04 -0.08 -6.45
CA ALA A 9 -21.13 0.63 -5.56
C ALA A 9 -20.52 1.80 -6.32
N GLY A 10 -20.85 3.04 -5.92
CA GLY A 10 -20.18 4.23 -6.44
C GLY A 10 -18.65 4.16 -6.30
N PRO A 11 -17.89 5.05 -6.97
CA PRO A 11 -16.44 5.00 -6.96
C PRO A 11 -15.91 5.03 -5.52
N ARG A 12 -15.00 4.10 -5.19
CA ARG A 12 -14.35 4.08 -3.88
C ARG A 12 -13.58 5.39 -3.66
N SER A 13 -13.69 5.92 -2.46
CA SER A 13 -12.98 7.10 -1.97
C SER A 13 -12.43 6.82 -0.58
N PHE A 14 -11.52 7.67 -0.11
CA PHE A 14 -11.03 7.55 1.27
C PHE A 14 -12.17 7.57 2.30
N LEU A 15 -13.16 8.45 2.10
CA LEU A 15 -14.32 8.57 2.99
C LEU A 15 -15.13 7.27 3.04
N THR A 16 -15.43 6.66 1.89
CA THR A 16 -16.20 5.41 1.85
C THR A 16 -15.43 4.27 2.52
N CYS A 17 -14.12 4.16 2.28
CA CYS A 17 -13.29 3.14 2.91
C CYS A 17 -13.18 3.33 4.43
N ALA A 18 -12.95 4.56 4.91
CA ALA A 18 -12.88 4.86 6.33
C ALA A 18 -14.23 4.63 7.03
N THR A 19 -15.35 4.89 6.35
CA THR A 19 -16.71 4.62 6.84
C THR A 19 -16.95 3.12 7.00
N GLU A 20 -16.54 2.31 6.02
CA GLU A 20 -16.67 0.86 6.06
C GLU A 20 -15.90 0.26 7.25
N VAL A 21 -14.66 0.68 7.45
CA VAL A 21 -13.87 0.28 8.63
C VAL A 21 -14.56 0.71 9.92
N ALA A 22 -15.06 1.95 10.01
CA ALA A 22 -15.73 2.45 11.21
C ALA A 22 -17.00 1.66 11.55
N ARG A 23 -17.78 1.27 10.55
CA ARG A 23 -18.98 0.42 10.74
C ARG A 23 -18.62 -0.97 11.24
N LEU A 24 -17.62 -1.61 10.63
CA LEU A 24 -17.15 -2.94 11.06
C LEU A 24 -16.46 -2.93 12.43
N MET A 25 -16.02 -1.75 12.89
CA MET A 25 -15.46 -1.54 14.22
C MET A 25 -16.53 -1.17 15.26
N ASP A 26 -17.80 -1.07 14.87
CA ASP A 26 -18.92 -0.62 15.70
C ASP A 26 -18.65 0.75 16.35
N VAL A 27 -18.03 1.68 15.61
CA VAL A 27 -17.83 3.05 16.09
C VAL A 27 -19.19 3.73 16.23
N GLU A 28 -19.46 4.33 17.38
CA GLU A 28 -20.66 5.14 17.59
C GLU A 28 -20.61 6.40 16.69
N ASP A 29 -21.78 6.91 16.30
CA ASP A 29 -21.92 8.17 15.57
C ASP A 29 -21.18 8.23 14.21
N VAL A 30 -20.99 7.09 13.51
CA VAL A 30 -20.39 7.08 12.16
C VAL A 30 -21.06 8.08 11.22
N ALA A 31 -22.39 8.17 11.26
CA ALA A 31 -23.16 9.09 10.41
C ALA A 31 -22.81 10.55 10.71
N ASP A 32 -22.68 10.91 11.99
CA ASP A 32 -22.36 12.28 12.40
C ASP A 32 -20.90 12.62 12.07
N LEU A 33 -19.98 11.68 12.25
CA LEU A 33 -18.57 11.84 11.86
C LEU A 33 -18.42 11.98 10.34
N ALA A 34 -19.19 11.21 9.56
CA ALA A 34 -19.19 11.27 8.11
C ALA A 34 -19.85 12.56 7.57
N ALA A 35 -20.72 13.19 8.35
CA ALA A 35 -21.39 14.45 8.01
C ALA A 35 -20.60 15.70 8.42
N LYS A 36 -19.46 15.56 9.12
CA LYS A 36 -18.64 16.71 9.52
C LYS A 36 -18.15 17.49 8.28
N PRO A 37 -18.21 18.83 8.31
CA PRO A 37 -17.82 19.66 7.16
C PRO A 37 -16.31 19.62 6.90
N ASP A 38 -15.50 19.42 7.94
CA ASP A 38 -14.05 19.45 7.87
C ASP A 38 -13.47 18.03 7.88
N ASN A 39 -13.11 17.51 6.70
CA ASN A 39 -12.41 16.24 6.51
C ASN A 39 -13.04 15.04 7.27
N PRO A 40 -14.27 14.64 6.92
CA PRO A 40 -15.01 13.57 7.60
C PRO A 40 -14.26 12.23 7.61
N ALA A 41 -13.52 11.93 6.54
CA ALA A 41 -12.73 10.70 6.44
C ALA A 41 -11.62 10.64 7.51
N ARG A 42 -10.97 11.77 7.81
CA ARG A 42 -9.94 11.82 8.85
C ARG A 42 -10.53 11.69 10.25
N HIS A 43 -11.73 12.21 10.50
CA HIS A 43 -12.43 12.00 11.76
C HIS A 43 -12.74 10.52 12.01
N LEU A 44 -13.23 9.82 10.98
CA LEU A 44 -13.46 8.37 11.04
C LEU A 44 -12.15 7.60 11.25
N ALA A 45 -11.10 7.93 10.48
CA ALA A 45 -9.78 7.32 10.62
C ALA A 45 -9.22 7.48 12.04
N HIS A 46 -9.40 8.66 12.64
CA HIS A 46 -8.98 8.92 14.02
C HIS A 46 -9.78 8.09 15.03
N ALA A 47 -11.10 7.97 14.83
CA ALA A 47 -11.99 7.21 15.72
C ALA A 47 -11.66 5.71 15.74
N VAL A 48 -11.29 5.12 14.60
CA VAL A 48 -10.96 3.67 14.51
C VAL A 48 -9.54 3.33 14.93
N ARG A 49 -8.59 4.28 14.87
CA ARG A 49 -7.16 4.01 15.04
C ARG A 49 -6.82 3.30 16.34
N LYS A 50 -7.30 3.81 17.47
CA LYS A 50 -7.02 3.25 18.80
C LYS A 50 -7.74 1.90 18.99
N PRO A 51 -9.06 1.78 18.73
CA PRO A 51 -9.77 0.50 18.79
C PRO A 51 -9.14 -0.62 17.96
N LEU A 52 -8.63 -0.31 16.76
CA LEU A 52 -7.96 -1.29 15.90
C LEU A 52 -6.70 -1.89 16.55
N LEU A 53 -5.95 -1.08 17.31
CA LEU A 53 -4.70 -1.53 17.96
C LEU A 53 -4.96 -2.26 19.29
N GLU A 54 -6.04 -1.94 19.98
CA GLU A 54 -6.39 -2.53 21.28
C GLU A 54 -6.99 -3.94 21.18
N ARG A 55 -7.37 -4.39 19.98
CA ARG A 55 -7.88 -5.75 19.77
C ARG A 55 -6.73 -6.75 19.59
N ALA A 56 -6.83 -7.88 20.28
CA ALA A 56 -5.86 -8.97 20.16
C ALA A 56 -5.96 -9.72 18.81
N SER A 57 -7.13 -9.68 18.20
CA SER A 57 -7.38 -10.16 16.84
C SER A 57 -8.39 -9.26 16.15
N LEU A 58 -8.32 -9.19 14.82
CA LEU A 58 -9.33 -8.50 14.00
C LEU A 58 -10.13 -9.54 13.20
N PRO A 59 -11.46 -9.35 13.07
CA PRO A 59 -12.29 -10.11 12.14
C PRO A 59 -11.70 -10.14 10.72
N GLU A 60 -11.84 -11.25 10.03
CA GLU A 60 -11.32 -11.45 8.67
C GLU A 60 -11.92 -10.44 7.68
N GLU A 61 -13.19 -10.06 7.90
CA GLU A 61 -13.96 -9.12 7.11
C GLU A 61 -13.37 -7.70 7.14
N LEU A 62 -12.54 -7.38 8.14
CA LEU A 62 -11.85 -6.09 8.23
C LEU A 62 -10.60 -6.00 7.35
N PHE A 63 -10.06 -7.12 6.86
CA PHE A 63 -8.81 -7.09 6.09
C PHE A 63 -8.95 -6.23 4.82
N ALA A 64 -9.92 -6.55 3.96
CA ALA A 64 -10.09 -5.83 2.70
C ALA A 64 -10.45 -4.34 2.89
N PRO A 65 -11.34 -3.95 3.82
CA PRO A 65 -11.61 -2.55 4.15
C PRO A 65 -10.39 -1.79 4.70
N LEU A 66 -9.55 -2.44 5.52
CA LEU A 66 -8.30 -1.83 6.01
C LEU A 66 -7.31 -1.59 4.87
N MET A 67 -7.16 -2.56 3.96
CA MET A 67 -6.31 -2.39 2.78
C MET A 67 -6.82 -1.27 1.87
N ALA A 68 -8.13 -1.23 1.62
CA ALA A 68 -8.75 -0.17 0.83
C ALA A 68 -8.57 1.22 1.49
N ALA A 69 -8.79 1.33 2.81
CA ALA A 69 -8.57 2.58 3.53
C ALA A 69 -7.09 3.02 3.47
N SER A 70 -6.15 2.09 3.54
CA SER A 70 -4.71 2.35 3.40
C SER A 70 -4.36 2.92 2.03
N VAL A 71 -4.89 2.32 0.96
CA VAL A 71 -4.60 2.70 -0.44
C VAL A 71 -5.26 4.04 -0.79
N TYR A 72 -6.51 4.22 -0.40
CA TYR A 72 -7.27 5.41 -0.77
C TYR A 72 -6.97 6.63 0.12
N ASP A 73 -6.25 6.49 1.25
CA ASP A 73 -5.82 7.65 2.05
C ASP A 73 -4.87 8.54 1.21
N PRO A 74 -5.23 9.82 0.99
CA PRO A 74 -4.41 10.73 0.20
C PRO A 74 -3.13 11.16 0.94
N ASP A 75 -3.06 10.97 2.27
CA ASP A 75 -1.93 11.40 3.09
C ASP A 75 -0.93 10.24 3.32
N PRO A 76 0.31 10.33 2.81
CA PRO A 76 1.32 9.30 2.99
C PRO A 76 1.70 9.04 4.45
N SER A 77 1.47 10.00 5.35
CA SER A 77 1.81 9.85 6.77
C SER A 77 0.71 9.16 7.57
N PHE A 78 -0.53 9.20 7.09
CA PHE A 78 -1.68 8.69 7.83
C PHE A 78 -2.28 7.39 7.28
N CYS A 79 -1.90 6.95 6.07
CA CYS A 79 -2.25 5.59 5.63
C CYS A 79 -1.72 4.51 6.60
N LEU A 80 -0.64 4.81 7.34
CA LEU A 80 -0.13 4.00 8.45
C LEU A 80 -1.21 3.65 9.49
N TRP A 81 -2.21 4.49 9.71
CA TRP A 81 -3.26 4.22 10.71
C TRP A 81 -4.10 2.98 10.39
N PHE A 82 -4.06 2.52 9.14
CA PHE A 82 -4.71 1.30 8.68
C PHE A 82 -3.69 0.18 8.39
N VAL A 83 -2.52 0.52 7.85
CA VAL A 83 -1.43 -0.46 7.61
C VAL A 83 -0.89 -1.03 8.92
N GLU A 84 -0.63 -0.19 9.94
CA GLU A 84 -0.10 -0.63 11.24
C GLU A 84 -0.98 -1.72 11.88
N PRO A 85 -2.29 -1.49 12.14
CA PRO A 85 -3.13 -2.53 12.71
C PRO A 85 -3.29 -3.75 11.80
N ALA A 86 -3.31 -3.57 10.47
CA ALA A 86 -3.39 -4.70 9.54
C ALA A 86 -2.15 -5.60 9.62
N VAL A 87 -0.95 -5.02 9.72
CA VAL A 87 0.29 -5.78 9.89
C VAL A 87 0.29 -6.52 11.24
N TYR A 88 -0.15 -5.85 12.31
CA TYR A 88 -0.24 -6.46 13.63
C TYR A 88 -1.16 -7.69 13.62
N ALA A 89 -2.38 -7.54 13.09
CA ALA A 89 -3.40 -8.59 13.12
C ALA A 89 -3.21 -9.69 12.05
N PHE A 90 -2.79 -9.35 10.84
CA PHE A 90 -2.83 -10.26 9.67
C PHE A 90 -1.46 -10.67 9.12
N GLY A 91 -0.37 -10.07 9.60
CA GLY A 91 0.98 -10.36 9.08
C GLY A 91 1.45 -9.36 8.03
N ARG A 92 2.75 -9.02 8.03
CA ARG A 92 3.31 -8.17 6.95
C ARG A 92 3.14 -8.83 5.59
N ARG A 93 3.34 -10.15 5.52
CA ARG A 93 3.29 -10.91 4.27
C ARG A 93 1.98 -10.68 3.54
N ARG A 94 0.87 -10.92 4.23
CA ARG A 94 -0.48 -10.79 3.65
C ARG A 94 -0.82 -9.34 3.27
N VAL A 95 -0.42 -8.38 4.10
CA VAL A 95 -0.57 -6.94 3.78
C VAL A 95 0.22 -6.59 2.52
N ALA A 96 1.47 -7.04 2.41
CA ALA A 96 2.33 -6.81 1.27
C ALA A 96 1.78 -7.45 -0.02
N GLU A 97 1.25 -8.68 0.06
CA GLU A 97 0.57 -9.34 -1.06
C GLU A 97 -0.62 -8.51 -1.57
N ALA A 98 -1.48 -8.04 -0.66
CA ALA A 98 -2.63 -7.22 -1.06
C ALA A 98 -2.21 -5.87 -1.69
N LEU A 99 -1.15 -5.22 -1.20
CA LEU A 99 -0.63 -4.00 -1.83
C LEU A 99 -0.01 -4.27 -3.20
N LEU A 100 0.65 -5.42 -3.37
CA LEU A 100 1.20 -5.86 -4.65
C LEU A 100 0.09 -6.05 -5.68
N ASP A 101 -1.06 -6.60 -5.28
CA ASP A 101 -2.22 -6.74 -6.18
C ASP A 101 -2.75 -5.37 -6.62
N TYR A 102 -2.85 -4.39 -5.72
CA TYR A 102 -3.20 -3.00 -6.11
C TYR A 102 -2.16 -2.38 -7.05
N LEU A 103 -0.86 -2.66 -6.88
CA LEU A 103 0.18 -2.14 -7.77
C LEU A 103 0.07 -2.76 -9.17
N ARG A 104 -0.25 -4.05 -9.28
CA ARG A 104 -0.37 -4.76 -10.56
C ARG A 104 -1.64 -4.36 -11.30
N ASP A 105 -2.78 -4.47 -10.63
CA ASP A 105 -4.09 -4.51 -11.29
C ASP A 105 -4.93 -3.25 -11.03
N GLY A 106 -4.49 -2.38 -10.11
CA GLY A 106 -5.20 -1.15 -9.76
C GLY A 106 -5.08 -0.04 -10.80
N THR A 107 -5.96 0.94 -10.68
CA THR A 107 -5.86 2.24 -11.36
C THR A 107 -4.61 3.01 -10.93
N ASP A 108 -4.17 4.02 -11.68
CA ASP A 108 -3.01 4.85 -11.29
C ASP A 108 -3.16 5.45 -9.88
N ALA A 109 -4.39 5.83 -9.49
CA ALA A 109 -4.68 6.32 -8.14
C ALA A 109 -4.48 5.25 -7.07
N GLU A 110 -4.91 4.02 -7.32
CA GLU A 110 -4.73 2.88 -6.43
C GLU A 110 -3.26 2.45 -6.37
N ARG A 111 -2.56 2.40 -7.51
CA ARG A 111 -1.13 2.12 -7.58
C ARG A 111 -0.33 3.14 -6.77
N ALA A 112 -0.64 4.43 -6.91
CA ALA A 112 -0.03 5.48 -6.11
C ALA A 112 -0.36 5.35 -4.61
N GLY A 113 -1.56 4.89 -4.28
CA GLY A 113 -1.97 4.55 -2.91
C GLY A 113 -1.18 3.40 -2.31
N ALA A 114 -1.04 2.32 -3.09
CA ALA A 114 -0.29 1.14 -2.72
C ALA A 114 1.18 1.46 -2.50
N GLU A 115 1.79 2.28 -3.37
CA GLU A 115 3.18 2.73 -3.20
C GLU A 115 3.40 3.47 -1.87
N ARG A 116 2.49 4.40 -1.50
CA ARG A 116 2.55 5.08 -0.19
C ARG A 116 2.42 4.10 0.97
N ALA A 117 1.48 3.17 0.89
CA ALA A 117 1.22 2.19 1.94
C ALA A 117 2.35 1.17 2.08
N TRP A 118 3.02 0.82 0.97
CA TRP A 118 4.10 -0.17 0.92
C TRP A 118 5.27 0.21 1.85
N TYR A 119 5.63 1.48 1.91
CA TYR A 119 6.64 1.99 2.83
C TYR A 119 6.39 1.55 4.28
N TRP A 120 5.13 1.61 4.71
CA TRP A 120 4.73 1.27 6.08
C TRP A 120 4.67 -0.22 6.37
N THR A 121 4.71 -1.09 5.35
CA THR A 121 4.81 -2.55 5.56
C THR A 121 6.11 -2.97 6.22
N HIS A 122 7.12 -2.08 6.25
CA HIS A 122 8.43 -2.32 6.87
C HIS A 122 8.56 -1.66 8.26
N ALA A 123 7.54 -0.92 8.71
CA ALA A 123 7.59 -0.18 9.99
C ALA A 123 7.84 -1.13 11.17
N PRO A 124 8.77 -0.86 12.10
CA PRO A 124 9.13 -1.79 13.17
C PRO A 124 7.93 -2.15 14.06
N LEU A 125 7.71 -3.45 14.30
CA LEU A 125 6.72 -3.89 15.30
C LEU A 125 7.28 -3.72 16.70
N ARG A 126 6.57 -2.95 17.52
CA ARG A 126 6.88 -2.74 18.92
C ARG A 126 5.98 -3.60 19.79
N ARG A 127 6.55 -4.27 20.79
CA ARG A 127 5.79 -5.01 21.81
C ARG A 127 4.94 -4.03 22.63
N GLY A 128 3.71 -4.44 22.97
CA GLY A 128 2.77 -3.60 23.74
C GLY A 128 2.17 -2.41 22.98
N ARG A 129 2.47 -2.27 21.68
CA ARG A 129 1.86 -1.28 20.80
C ARG A 129 0.48 -1.71 20.30
N SER A 130 0.26 -3.02 20.18
CA SER A 130 -1.02 -3.63 19.87
C SER A 130 -1.19 -4.89 20.71
N ALA A 131 -2.43 -5.17 21.13
CA ALA A 131 -2.78 -6.40 21.84
C ALA A 131 -2.50 -7.66 20.99
N ALA A 132 -2.52 -7.54 19.65
CA ALA A 132 -2.16 -8.62 18.73
C ALA A 132 -0.66 -9.02 18.79
N TYR A 133 0.17 -8.18 19.42
CA TYR A 133 1.59 -8.43 19.63
C TYR A 133 2.00 -8.15 21.09
N GLU A 134 1.20 -8.71 22.01
CA GLU A 134 1.43 -8.65 23.44
C GLU A 134 2.57 -9.55 23.92
N SER A 135 3.01 -9.28 25.15
CA SER A 135 4.11 -10.00 25.79
C SER A 135 3.72 -11.44 26.10
N GLY A 136 4.44 -12.42 25.54
CA GLY A 136 4.26 -13.85 25.84
C GLY A 136 3.80 -14.69 24.66
N THR A 137 3.25 -14.07 23.61
CA THR A 137 2.94 -14.76 22.35
C THR A 137 4.15 -14.72 21.42
N VAL A 138 4.65 -15.89 21.01
CA VAL A 138 5.66 -16.00 19.95
C VAL A 138 4.95 -15.85 18.61
N ARG A 139 5.19 -14.73 17.92
CA ARG A 139 4.69 -14.50 16.57
C ARG A 139 5.41 -15.41 15.58
N ASP A 140 4.66 -16.11 14.74
CA ASP A 140 5.22 -16.92 13.67
C ASP A 140 6.02 -16.03 12.69
N PRO A 141 7.33 -16.24 12.53
CA PRO A 141 8.16 -15.49 11.59
C PRO A 141 7.66 -15.59 10.14
N ALA A 142 6.93 -16.65 9.77
CA ALA A 142 6.36 -16.81 8.44
C ALA A 142 5.40 -15.67 8.05
N LEU A 143 4.70 -15.08 9.03
CA LEU A 143 3.79 -13.96 8.82
C LEU A 143 4.49 -12.69 8.32
N ASP A 144 5.81 -12.60 8.50
CA ASP A 144 6.59 -11.41 8.18
C ASP A 144 7.70 -11.65 7.14
N ARG A 145 7.74 -12.84 6.51
CA ARG A 145 8.70 -13.11 5.42
C ARG A 145 8.24 -12.45 4.12
N LEU A 146 9.05 -11.52 3.62
CA LEU A 146 8.74 -10.69 2.45
C LEU A 146 9.61 -10.94 1.22
N GLY A 147 10.63 -11.82 1.27
CA GLY A 147 11.66 -11.89 0.22
C GLY A 147 11.12 -12.04 -1.21
N ASP A 148 10.25 -13.03 -1.43
CA ASP A 148 9.60 -13.29 -2.73
C ASP A 148 8.62 -12.18 -3.13
N ILE A 149 7.91 -11.57 -2.17
CA ILE A 149 6.97 -10.47 -2.43
C ILE A 149 7.72 -9.19 -2.75
N ALA A 150 8.87 -8.94 -2.13
CA ALA A 150 9.72 -7.80 -2.41
C ALA A 150 10.28 -7.87 -3.84
N ASP A 151 10.74 -9.06 -4.27
CA ASP A 151 11.15 -9.27 -5.65
C ASP A 151 9.98 -9.04 -6.63
N ALA A 152 8.79 -9.56 -6.30
CA ALA A 152 7.59 -9.36 -7.09
C ALA A 152 7.12 -7.88 -7.13
N TRP A 153 7.34 -7.13 -6.05
CA TRP A 153 7.08 -5.69 -5.96
C TRP A 153 8.05 -4.90 -6.85
N LEU A 154 9.33 -5.26 -6.85
CA LEU A 154 10.32 -4.67 -7.77
C LEU A 154 9.93 -4.91 -9.22
N GLU A 155 9.55 -6.13 -9.57
CA GLU A 155 9.08 -6.49 -10.91
C GLU A 155 7.87 -5.64 -11.33
N ALA A 156 6.84 -5.57 -10.47
CA ALA A 156 5.64 -4.78 -10.74
C ALA A 156 5.96 -3.28 -10.86
N SER A 157 6.83 -2.75 -10.01
CA SER A 157 7.25 -1.34 -10.04
C SER A 157 7.95 -0.99 -11.35
N LEU A 158 8.85 -1.86 -11.85
CA LEU A 158 9.52 -1.66 -13.13
C LEU A 158 8.54 -1.65 -14.31
N ARG A 159 7.55 -2.55 -14.30
CA ARG A 159 6.49 -2.57 -15.33
C ARG A 159 5.64 -1.30 -15.29
N VAL A 160 5.13 -0.94 -14.12
CA VAL A 160 4.27 0.25 -13.96
C VAL A 160 5.01 1.52 -14.39
N LEU A 161 6.31 1.63 -14.11
CA LEU A 161 7.13 2.78 -14.52
C LEU A 161 7.11 3.03 -16.03
N VAL A 162 7.00 1.97 -16.85
CA VAL A 162 6.95 2.06 -18.31
C VAL A 162 5.52 2.18 -18.84
N GLU A 163 4.55 1.60 -18.14
CA GLU A 163 3.15 1.51 -18.58
C GLU A 163 2.31 2.75 -18.26
N THR A 164 2.55 3.40 -17.11
CA THR A 164 1.71 4.51 -16.66
C THR A 164 2.07 5.82 -17.35
N ALA A 165 1.08 6.69 -17.52
CA ALA A 165 1.28 8.08 -17.94
C ALA A 165 1.28 9.06 -16.75
N ASP A 166 0.98 8.60 -15.54
CA ASP A 166 0.99 9.43 -14.34
C ASP A 166 2.43 9.71 -13.89
N LEU A 167 2.91 10.92 -14.21
CA LEU A 167 4.25 11.38 -13.84
C LEU A 167 4.50 11.36 -12.32
N GLN A 168 3.48 11.63 -11.49
CA GLN A 168 3.66 11.60 -10.03
C GLN A 168 3.90 10.18 -9.55
N LEU A 169 3.18 9.20 -10.10
CA LEU A 169 3.40 7.79 -9.81
C LEU A 169 4.79 7.35 -10.28
N ILE A 170 5.18 7.72 -11.50
CA ILE A 170 6.50 7.38 -12.04
C ILE A 170 7.61 7.93 -11.12
N TRP A 171 7.54 9.20 -10.73
CA TRP A 171 8.55 9.81 -9.87
C TRP A 171 8.66 9.12 -8.52
N ARG A 172 7.53 8.73 -7.92
CA ARG A 172 7.52 7.98 -6.65
C ARG A 172 8.15 6.61 -6.79
N LEU A 173 7.76 5.85 -7.81
CA LEU A 173 8.31 4.53 -8.09
C LEU A 173 9.82 4.61 -8.34
N ALA A 174 10.26 5.50 -9.24
CA ALA A 174 11.68 5.70 -9.55
C ALA A 174 12.52 6.03 -8.30
N ARG A 175 11.96 6.82 -7.37
CA ARG A 175 12.62 7.16 -6.11
C ARG A 175 12.64 6.01 -5.09
N SER A 176 11.67 5.10 -5.16
CA SER A 176 11.56 3.95 -4.26
C SER A 176 12.38 2.74 -4.71
N LEU A 177 12.70 2.67 -6.00
CA LEU A 177 13.48 1.60 -6.61
C LEU A 177 14.95 1.68 -6.15
N PRO A 178 15.63 0.52 -5.98
CA PRO A 178 17.07 0.49 -5.71
C PRO A 178 17.86 1.22 -6.80
N ASP A 179 18.87 1.99 -6.37
CA ASP A 179 19.75 2.80 -7.21
C ASP A 179 20.99 2.02 -7.72
N SER A 180 21.20 0.80 -7.25
CA SER A 180 22.23 -0.12 -7.74
C SER A 180 21.62 -1.30 -8.49
N ARG A 181 22.21 -1.63 -9.64
CA ARG A 181 21.85 -2.81 -10.45
C ARG A 181 22.09 -4.11 -9.69
N SER A 182 23.07 -4.12 -8.80
CA SER A 182 23.41 -5.29 -7.98
C SER A 182 22.33 -5.65 -6.95
N ALA A 183 21.48 -4.69 -6.58
CA ALA A 183 20.37 -4.89 -5.66
C ALA A 183 19.17 -5.61 -6.29
N TYR A 184 19.14 -5.75 -7.62
CA TYR A 184 18.07 -6.46 -8.32
C TYR A 184 18.36 -7.96 -8.43
N PRO A 185 17.36 -8.82 -8.16
CA PRO A 185 17.53 -10.26 -8.33
C PRO A 185 17.85 -10.60 -9.79
N PRO A 186 18.65 -11.67 -10.05
CA PRO A 186 19.07 -12.01 -11.41
C PRO A 186 17.94 -12.13 -12.42
N ALA A 187 16.78 -12.64 -11.99
CA ALA A 187 15.59 -12.80 -12.82
C ALA A 187 15.02 -11.48 -13.37
N LEU A 188 15.28 -10.35 -12.70
CA LEU A 188 14.75 -9.03 -13.09
C LEU A 188 15.72 -8.18 -13.91
N ARG A 189 16.94 -8.66 -14.16
CA ARG A 189 17.98 -7.86 -14.84
C ARG A 189 17.58 -7.46 -16.25
N GLU A 190 16.96 -8.35 -17.02
CA GLU A 190 16.50 -8.05 -18.37
C GLU A 190 15.38 -7.00 -18.37
N LEU A 191 14.42 -7.14 -17.45
CA LEU A 191 13.35 -6.16 -17.27
C LEU A 191 13.91 -4.79 -16.85
N LEU A 192 14.90 -4.78 -15.95
CA LEU A 192 15.60 -3.57 -15.54
C LEU A 192 16.28 -2.88 -16.73
N GLU A 193 17.05 -3.59 -17.55
CA GLU A 193 17.70 -2.98 -18.72
C GLU A 193 16.67 -2.40 -19.71
N THR A 194 15.56 -3.10 -19.93
CA THR A 194 14.47 -2.64 -20.80
C THR A 194 13.81 -1.38 -20.25
N THR A 195 13.61 -1.33 -18.94
CA THR A 195 13.04 -0.17 -18.22
C THR A 195 13.97 1.03 -18.30
N ILE A 196 15.28 0.84 -18.05
CA ILE A 196 16.30 1.89 -18.19
C ILE A 196 16.34 2.41 -19.64
N ALA A 197 16.33 1.53 -20.64
CA ALA A 197 16.33 1.93 -22.04
C ALA A 197 15.11 2.81 -22.39
N SER A 198 13.94 2.47 -21.87
CA SER A 198 12.71 3.25 -22.03
C SER A 198 12.83 4.62 -21.33
N ALA A 199 13.35 4.64 -20.10
CA ALA A 199 13.54 5.86 -19.32
C ALA A 199 14.53 6.85 -19.97
N ARG A 200 15.56 6.38 -20.68
CA ARG A 200 16.54 7.24 -21.38
C ARG A 200 15.91 8.12 -22.47
N VAL A 201 14.90 7.60 -23.17
CA VAL A 201 14.22 8.30 -24.26
C VAL A 201 12.95 9.03 -23.81
N HIS A 202 12.59 8.92 -22.52
CA HIS A 202 11.42 9.55 -21.94
C HIS A 202 11.49 11.08 -22.06
N SER A 203 10.38 11.82 -22.20
CA SER A 203 10.43 13.29 -22.35
C SER A 203 10.77 14.02 -21.05
N ASP A 204 10.40 13.44 -19.92
CA ASP A 204 10.60 14.00 -18.58
C ASP A 204 12.08 13.90 -18.12
N PRO A 205 12.69 15.00 -17.64
CA PRO A 205 14.10 15.03 -17.25
C PRO A 205 14.40 14.19 -16.00
N TYR A 206 13.48 14.09 -15.04
CA TYR A 206 13.71 13.32 -13.81
C TYR A 206 13.87 11.83 -14.11
N ILE A 207 13.05 11.33 -15.04
CA ILE A 207 13.10 9.93 -15.49
C ILE A 207 14.41 9.64 -16.25
N LYS A 208 14.88 10.57 -17.07
CA LYS A 208 16.21 10.46 -17.71
C LYS A 208 17.34 10.44 -16.70
N ASP A 209 17.29 11.31 -15.69
CA ASP A 209 18.31 11.42 -14.65
C ASP A 209 18.38 10.15 -13.79
N TRP A 210 17.24 9.53 -13.49
CA TRP A 210 17.18 8.21 -12.87
C TRP A 210 17.89 7.15 -13.72
N ALA A 211 17.60 7.08 -15.03
CA ALA A 211 18.29 6.16 -15.94
C ALA A 211 19.81 6.39 -15.99
N ALA A 212 20.22 7.67 -16.02
CA ALA A 212 21.63 8.04 -15.99
C ALA A 212 22.31 7.68 -14.66
N ALA A 213 21.59 7.69 -13.53
CA ALA A 213 22.09 7.22 -12.25
C ALA A 213 22.36 5.72 -12.26
N MET A 214 21.42 4.94 -12.79
CA MET A 214 21.57 3.47 -12.92
C MET A 214 22.73 3.06 -13.83
N ASP A 215 23.15 3.93 -14.76
CA ASP A 215 24.29 3.67 -15.64
C ASP A 215 25.64 3.94 -14.98
N ARG A 216 25.71 4.84 -14.00
CA ARG A 216 26.96 5.13 -13.26
C ARG A 216 27.43 3.92 -12.45
N ASP A 217 26.52 3.05 -12.01
CA ASP A 217 26.81 1.80 -11.30
C ASP A 217 27.48 0.72 -12.18
N ARG A 218 27.61 0.93 -13.52
CA ARG A 218 28.41 0.04 -14.41
C ARG A 218 29.92 0.31 -14.36
N SER A 219 30.34 1.43 -13.79
CA SER A 219 31.72 1.96 -13.86
C SER A 219 32.51 1.64 -12.59
#